data_AF-A0A392N6I4-F1
#
_entry.id   AF-A0A392N6I4-F1
#
_cell.length_a   1.000
_cell.length_b   1.000
_cell.length_c   1.000
_cell.angle_alpha   90.00
_cell.angle_beta   90.00
_cell.angle_gamma   90.00
#
_symmetry.space_group_name_H-M   'P 1'
#
loop_
_entity.id
_entity.type
_entity.pdbx_description
1 polymer ?
#
loop_
_entity_poly.entity_id
_entity_poly.type
_entity_poly.pdbx_seq_one_letter_code
_entity_poly.pdbx_strand_id
1 'polypeptide(L)'
;WILINVYQALLSGCSAGGLASIIHCDEFQSLLPKPSKVKCLSDAGFFLDAIDVSGGRSLRDLFGGVVQLQTLLTSRPNSGLPGPPSSENQRVNAKKKNMELEVHKNLPKNCLSQLDPTSCFFPQNLVEHVETPLFLLNAAYDVWQVRSSLAPATADPLGSWNDCKSNHAECNSSQIQFLQGVFQSLLV
;
A
#
# COMPACT_ATOMS: atom_id res chain seq x y z
N TRP A 1 -11.89 3.80 -23.44
CA TRP A 1 -11.35 2.55 -24.00
C TRP A 1 -12.31 1.43 -23.66
N ILE A 2 -13.02 0.86 -24.64
CA ILE A 2 -13.90 -0.29 -24.45
C ILE A 2 -13.13 -1.51 -24.95
N LEU A 3 -12.82 -2.44 -24.06
CA LEU A 3 -12.23 -3.73 -24.41
C LEU A 3 -13.36 -4.68 -24.86
N ILE A 4 -13.45 -4.96 -26.15
CA ILE A 4 -14.38 -5.94 -26.71
C ILE A 4 -13.63 -7.26 -26.89
N ASN A 5 -14.14 -8.36 -26.32
CA ASN A 5 -13.62 -9.75 -26.42
C ASN A 5 -12.28 -10.05 -25.73
N VAL A 6 -12.19 -9.79 -24.43
CA VAL A 6 -11.03 -10.20 -23.62
C VAL A 6 -11.20 -11.62 -23.12
N TYR A 7 -10.40 -12.55 -23.64
CA TYR A 7 -10.31 -13.92 -23.11
C TYR A 7 -9.28 -14.05 -21.99
N GLN A 8 -8.22 -13.24 -22.06
CA GLN A 8 -7.15 -13.19 -21.07
C GLN A 8 -6.75 -11.73 -20.85
N ALA A 9 -6.57 -11.35 -19.58
CA ALA A 9 -6.01 -10.06 -19.23
C ALA A 9 -4.91 -10.22 -18.17
N LEU A 10 -3.96 -9.30 -18.20
CA LEU A 10 -2.92 -9.16 -17.19
C LEU A 10 -3.03 -7.75 -16.62
N LEU A 11 -3.25 -7.63 -15.31
CA LEU A 11 -3.06 -6.38 -14.59
C LEU A 11 -1.62 -6.35 -14.08
N SER A 12 -0.82 -5.39 -14.52
CA SER A 12 0.56 -5.27 -14.09
C SER A 12 0.94 -3.84 -13.74
N GLY A 13 1.86 -3.69 -12.79
CA GLY A 13 2.46 -2.41 -12.48
C GLY A 13 3.79 -2.55 -11.74
N CYS A 14 4.54 -1.45 -11.72
CA CYS A 14 5.82 -1.33 -11.04
C CYS A 14 5.70 -0.35 -9.85
N SER A 15 6.39 -0.62 -8.73
CA SER A 15 6.44 0.26 -7.56
C SER A 15 5.02 0.55 -7.02
N ALA A 16 4.61 1.82 -6.90
CA ALA A 16 3.25 2.20 -6.52
C ALA A 16 2.17 1.57 -7.43
N GLY A 17 2.45 1.38 -8.72
CA GLY A 17 1.57 0.67 -9.64
C GLY A 17 1.54 -0.85 -9.40
N GLY A 18 2.64 -1.41 -8.90
CA GLY A 18 2.70 -2.81 -8.46
C GLY A 18 1.82 -3.02 -7.25
N LEU A 19 1.96 -2.15 -6.23
CA LEU A 19 1.08 -2.13 -5.06
C LEU A 19 -0.40 -2.00 -5.45
N ALA A 20 -0.72 -1.08 -6.38
CA ALA A 20 -2.08 -0.94 -6.91
C ALA A 20 -2.56 -2.21 -7.63
N SER A 21 -1.67 -2.92 -8.34
CA SER A 21 -2.00 -4.19 -8.99
C SER A 21 -2.31 -5.29 -8.00
N ILE A 22 -1.69 -5.29 -6.81
CA ILE A 22 -2.05 -6.19 -5.71
C ILE A 22 -3.44 -5.82 -5.17
N ILE A 23 -3.64 -4.55 -4.79
CA ILE A 23 -4.85 -4.06 -4.13
C ILE A 23 -6.11 -4.23 -5.02
N HIS A 24 -5.99 -3.95 -6.32
CA HIS A 24 -7.12 -3.95 -7.25
C HIS A 24 -7.24 -5.21 -8.11
N CYS A 25 -6.48 -6.27 -7.81
CA CYS A 25 -6.43 -7.47 -8.66
C CYS A 25 -7.81 -8.12 -8.86
N ASP A 26 -8.51 -8.39 -7.75
CA ASP A 26 -9.82 -9.05 -7.77
C ASP A 26 -10.92 -8.13 -8.32
N GLU A 27 -10.84 -6.83 -8.01
CA GLU A 27 -11.75 -5.84 -8.58
C GLU A 27 -11.61 -5.81 -10.10
N PHE A 28 -10.38 -5.80 -10.62
CA PHE A 28 -10.13 -5.83 -12.06
C PHE A 28 -10.68 -7.09 -12.72
N GLN A 29 -10.56 -8.27 -12.09
CA GLN A 29 -11.20 -9.51 -12.55
C GLN A 29 -12.72 -9.40 -12.58
N SER A 30 -13.33 -8.68 -11.63
CA SER A 30 -14.79 -8.47 -11.58
C SER A 30 -15.33 -7.52 -12.66
N LEU A 31 -14.49 -6.64 -13.19
CA LEU A 31 -14.86 -5.66 -14.23
C LEU A 31 -14.90 -6.27 -15.63
N LEU A 32 -14.25 -7.42 -15.85
CA LEU A 32 -14.20 -8.06 -17.15
C LEU A 32 -15.33 -9.07 -17.36
N PRO A 33 -15.88 -9.17 -18.59
CA PRO A 33 -16.93 -10.12 -18.90
C PRO A 33 -16.41 -11.56 -18.83
N LYS A 34 -17.13 -12.43 -18.10
CA LYS A 34 -16.88 -13.88 -18.12
C LYS A 34 -17.01 -14.41 -19.57
N PRO A 35 -16.15 -15.36 -20.01
CA PRO A 35 -15.25 -16.21 -19.24
C PRO A 35 -13.78 -15.70 -19.16
N SER A 36 -13.55 -14.38 -19.21
CA SER A 36 -12.19 -13.81 -19.17
C SER A 36 -11.37 -14.31 -17.97
N LYS A 37 -10.12 -14.72 -18.23
CA LYS A 37 -9.16 -15.09 -17.17
C LYS A 37 -8.21 -13.92 -16.89
N VAL A 38 -8.16 -13.47 -15.65
CA VAL A 38 -7.18 -12.47 -15.20
C VAL A 38 -6.03 -13.13 -14.46
N LYS A 39 -4.84 -12.56 -14.65
CA LYS A 39 -3.70 -12.72 -13.75
C LYS A 39 -3.20 -11.34 -13.38
N CYS A 40 -2.52 -11.22 -12.25
CA CYS A 40 -1.89 -9.97 -11.83
C CYS A 40 -0.39 -10.16 -11.64
N LEU A 41 0.37 -9.10 -11.91
CA LEU A 41 1.81 -9.03 -11.69
C LEU A 41 2.11 -7.75 -10.93
N SER A 42 2.69 -7.90 -9.74
CA SER A 42 3.26 -6.78 -8.99
C SER A 42 4.77 -6.84 -9.10
N ASP A 43 5.36 -5.86 -9.78
CA ASP A 43 6.80 -5.63 -9.83
C ASP A 43 7.19 -4.54 -8.83
N ALA A 44 8.11 -4.82 -7.91
CA ALA A 44 8.58 -3.91 -6.87
C ALA A 44 7.46 -3.24 -6.04
N GLY A 45 6.29 -3.88 -5.95
CA GLY A 45 5.10 -3.35 -5.28
C GLY A 45 4.88 -3.86 -3.86
N PHE A 46 5.69 -4.83 -3.42
CA PHE A 46 5.61 -5.41 -2.08
C PHE A 46 6.46 -4.61 -1.08
N PHE A 47 5.87 -3.59 -0.46
CA PHE A 47 6.52 -2.80 0.60
C PHE A 47 6.24 -3.37 1.99
N LEU A 48 7.23 -3.34 2.89
CA LEU A 48 7.12 -3.88 4.25
C LEU A 48 6.77 -2.80 5.27
N ASP A 49 5.88 -3.11 6.21
CA ASP A 49 5.60 -2.26 7.39
C ASP A 49 6.67 -2.49 8.48
N ALA A 50 7.87 -2.01 8.20
CA ALA A 50 9.05 -2.18 9.04
C ALA A 50 9.37 -0.93 9.87
N ILE A 51 10.07 -1.16 10.97
CA ILE A 51 10.65 -0.09 11.80
C ILE A 51 11.88 0.47 11.09
N ASP A 52 12.01 1.78 11.04
CA ASP A 52 13.17 2.47 10.47
C ASP A 52 14.37 2.49 11.44
N VAL A 53 15.51 2.97 10.95
CA VAL A 53 16.78 2.96 11.70
C VAL A 53 16.78 3.83 12.96
N SER A 54 15.77 4.69 13.13
CA SER A 54 15.56 5.50 14.34
C SER A 54 14.57 4.87 15.33
N GLY A 55 13.97 3.72 14.99
CA GLY A 55 12.89 3.11 15.78
C GLY A 55 11.49 3.58 15.41
N GLY A 56 11.36 4.46 14.41
CA GLY A 56 10.09 4.99 13.91
C GLY A 56 9.41 4.09 12.88
N ARG A 57 8.26 4.52 12.36
CA ARG A 57 7.54 3.84 11.26
C ARG A 57 7.33 4.77 10.08
N SER A 58 8.42 5.31 9.56
CA SER A 58 8.41 6.31 8.47
C SER A 58 7.48 5.95 7.29
N LEU A 59 7.50 4.70 6.80
CA LEU A 59 6.64 4.30 5.68
C LEU A 59 5.18 4.12 6.07
N ARG A 60 4.91 3.67 7.30
CA ARG A 60 3.52 3.61 7.79
C ARG A 60 2.93 5.00 7.92
N ASP A 61 3.70 5.97 8.39
CA ASP A 61 3.25 7.36 8.46
C ASP A 61 2.96 7.92 7.05
N LEU A 62 3.84 7.62 6.08
CA LEU A 62 3.63 7.97 4.68
C LEU A 62 2.34 7.34 4.11
N PHE A 63 2.16 6.04 4.26
CA PHE A 63 0.97 5.33 3.78
C PHE A 63 -0.29 5.74 4.53
N GLY A 64 -0.20 6.04 5.82
CA GLY A 64 -1.30 6.61 6.60
C GLY A 64 -1.76 7.95 6.01
N GLY A 65 -0.81 8.79 5.58
CA GLY A 65 -1.12 10.01 4.83
C GLY A 65 -1.84 9.75 3.50
N VAL A 66 -1.42 8.72 2.74
CA VAL A 66 -2.07 8.32 1.46
C VAL A 66 -3.49 7.84 1.70
N VAL A 67 -3.70 6.95 2.66
CA VAL A 67 -5.02 6.42 3.02
C VAL A 67 -5.93 7.53 3.54
N GLN A 68 -5.39 8.45 4.36
CA GLN A 68 -6.12 9.62 4.83
C GLN A 68 -6.49 10.55 3.67
N LEU A 69 -5.63 10.73 2.68
CA LEU A 69 -5.93 11.52 1.49
C LEU A 69 -7.04 10.88 0.66
N GLN A 70 -7.01 9.57 0.44
CA GLN A 70 -8.09 8.84 -0.25
C GLN A 70 -9.43 9.06 0.45
N THR A 71 -9.41 8.98 1.78
CA THR A 71 -10.56 9.29 2.63
C THR A 71 -11.10 10.72 2.43
N LEU A 72 -10.21 11.72 2.32
CA LEU A 72 -10.60 13.12 2.13
C LEU A 72 -11.10 13.38 0.71
N LEU A 73 -10.49 12.77 -0.30
CA LEU A 73 -10.88 12.93 -1.71
C LEU A 73 -12.28 12.35 -1.98
N THR A 74 -12.60 11.20 -1.38
CA THR A 74 -13.94 10.61 -1.46
C THR A 74 -14.98 11.39 -0.65
N SER A 75 -14.55 12.12 0.40
CA SER A 75 -15.42 12.98 1.19
C SER A 75 -15.77 14.33 0.56
N ARG A 76 -15.11 14.73 -0.56
CA ARG A 76 -15.55 15.92 -1.31
C ARG A 76 -16.92 15.61 -1.92
N PRO A 77 -17.99 16.30 -1.50
CA PRO A 77 -19.28 16.11 -2.14
C PRO A 77 -19.11 16.53 -3.60
N ASN A 78 -19.58 15.69 -4.53
CA ASN A 78 -20.11 16.21 -5.79
C ASN A 78 -20.96 17.44 -5.45
N SER A 79 -20.76 18.54 -6.16
CA SER A 79 -21.35 19.87 -5.97
C SER A 79 -22.87 19.88 -5.77
N GLY A 80 -23.33 19.49 -4.59
CA GLY A 80 -24.71 19.49 -4.14
C GLY A 80 -24.68 19.65 -2.62
N LEU A 81 -24.98 20.85 -2.14
CA LEU A 81 -24.98 21.22 -0.73
C LEU A 81 -25.96 20.35 0.07
N PRO A 82 -25.52 19.59 1.09
CA PRO A 82 -26.41 19.03 2.09
C PRO A 82 -26.77 20.12 3.10
N GLY A 83 -28.05 20.22 3.47
CA GLY A 83 -28.52 21.12 4.52
C GLY A 83 -27.84 20.87 5.88
N PRO A 84 -27.78 21.87 6.78
CA PRO A 84 -27.01 21.78 8.02
C PRO A 84 -27.60 20.74 9.00
N PRO A 85 -26.79 19.81 9.56
CA PRO A 85 -27.23 18.89 10.59
C PRO A 85 -27.42 19.59 11.95
N SER A 86 -28.40 19.10 12.72
CA SER A 86 -28.96 19.70 13.94
C SER A 86 -28.24 19.40 15.26
N SER A 87 -27.04 18.81 15.27
CA SER A 87 -26.18 18.79 16.48
C SER A 87 -24.72 18.47 16.16
N GLU A 88 -23.79 19.02 16.94
CA GLU A 88 -22.33 18.87 16.76
C GLU A 88 -21.85 17.42 16.98
N ASN A 89 -22.43 16.70 17.94
CA ASN A 89 -22.14 15.28 18.17
C ASN A 89 -22.65 14.37 17.04
N GLN A 90 -23.78 14.72 16.39
CA GLN A 90 -24.20 14.02 15.17
C GLN A 90 -23.32 14.35 13.97
N ARG A 91 -22.74 15.57 13.87
CA ARG A 91 -21.78 15.91 12.82
C ARG A 91 -20.51 15.08 12.91
N VAL A 92 -19.95 14.88 14.12
CA VAL A 92 -18.74 14.08 14.31
C VAL A 92 -19.02 12.60 14.03
N ASN A 93 -20.13 12.05 14.54
CA ASN A 93 -20.48 10.64 14.35
C ASN A 93 -20.91 10.30 12.91
N ALA A 94 -21.65 11.19 12.23
CA ALA A 94 -22.02 11.02 10.82
C ALA A 94 -20.83 11.21 9.89
N LYS A 95 -19.91 12.14 10.19
CA LYS A 95 -18.63 12.26 9.47
C LYS A 95 -17.80 11.00 9.62
N LYS A 96 -17.64 10.47 10.84
CA LYS A 96 -16.84 9.25 11.09
C LYS A 96 -17.43 8.02 10.38
N LYS A 97 -18.76 7.86 10.40
CA LYS A 97 -19.45 6.74 9.72
C LYS A 97 -19.42 6.83 8.18
N ASN A 98 -19.53 8.03 7.61
CA ASN A 98 -19.40 8.23 6.16
C ASN A 98 -17.93 8.13 5.70
N MET A 99 -16.98 8.43 6.58
CA MET A 99 -15.55 8.32 6.34
C MET A 99 -15.10 6.86 6.25
N GLU A 100 -15.61 5.99 7.14
CA GLU A 100 -15.37 4.54 7.08
C GLU A 100 -15.91 3.93 5.79
N LEU A 101 -17.13 4.29 5.36
CA LEU A 101 -17.79 3.73 4.16
C LEU A 101 -17.03 3.97 2.84
N GLU A 102 -16.22 5.03 2.75
CA GLU A 102 -15.61 5.47 1.49
C GLU A 102 -14.16 4.97 1.30
N VAL A 103 -13.42 4.73 2.38
CA VAL A 103 -12.13 4.00 2.32
C VAL A 103 -12.33 2.57 1.82
N HIS A 104 -13.50 1.99 2.11
CA HIS A 104 -13.88 0.65 1.67
C HIS A 104 -13.98 0.50 0.14
N LYS A 105 -13.91 1.59 -0.64
CA LYS A 105 -13.94 1.52 -2.10
C LYS A 105 -12.59 1.10 -2.71
N ASN A 106 -11.48 1.47 -2.09
CA ASN A 106 -10.15 1.25 -2.70
C ASN A 106 -9.31 0.20 -1.97
N LEU A 107 -9.76 -0.31 -0.83
CA LEU A 107 -9.06 -1.31 -0.04
C LEU A 107 -9.92 -2.57 0.16
N PRO A 108 -9.32 -3.77 0.22
CA PRO A 108 -10.07 -5.02 0.36
C PRO A 108 -10.91 -5.06 1.64
N LYS A 109 -12.23 -5.27 1.51
CA LYS A 109 -13.18 -5.29 2.64
C LYS A 109 -12.87 -6.37 3.67
N ASN A 110 -12.38 -7.51 3.22
CA ASN A 110 -11.93 -8.61 4.07
C ASN A 110 -10.81 -8.17 5.02
N CYS A 111 -9.81 -7.45 4.53
CA CYS A 111 -8.74 -6.90 5.38
C CYS A 111 -9.29 -5.84 6.34
N LEU A 112 -10.11 -4.90 5.85
CA LEU A 112 -10.66 -3.81 6.67
C LEU A 112 -11.57 -4.29 7.81
N SER A 113 -12.07 -5.53 7.73
CA SER A 113 -12.84 -6.15 8.82
C SER A 113 -11.97 -6.57 10.01
N GLN A 114 -10.65 -6.68 9.82
CA GLN A 114 -9.70 -7.22 10.80
C GLN A 114 -8.64 -6.19 11.22
N LEU A 115 -8.23 -5.32 10.31
CA LEU A 115 -7.09 -4.40 10.48
C LEU A 115 -7.47 -2.96 10.14
N ASP A 116 -6.66 -2.01 10.62
CA ASP A 116 -6.83 -0.61 10.26
C ASP A 116 -6.52 -0.37 8.77
N PRO A 117 -7.12 0.68 8.15
CA PRO A 117 -6.90 0.97 6.74
C PRO A 117 -5.44 1.10 6.30
N THR A 118 -4.56 1.63 7.15
CA THR A 118 -3.14 1.76 6.80
C THR A 118 -2.47 0.40 6.75
N SER A 119 -2.77 -0.48 7.72
CA SER A 119 -2.32 -1.87 7.71
C SER A 119 -2.80 -2.61 6.45
N CYS A 120 -4.02 -2.36 5.98
CA CYS A 120 -4.55 -2.95 4.75
C CYS A 120 -3.95 -2.39 3.45
N PHE A 121 -3.22 -1.28 3.53
CA PHE A 121 -2.46 -0.75 2.39
C PHE A 121 -1.11 -1.46 2.22
N PHE A 122 -0.67 -2.23 3.22
CA PHE A 122 0.56 -3.00 3.18
C PHE A 122 0.32 -4.43 2.64
N PRO A 123 1.04 -4.86 1.57
CA PRO A 123 0.85 -6.15 0.93
C PRO A 123 0.89 -7.36 1.87
N GLN A 124 1.76 -7.37 2.88
CA GLN A 124 1.87 -8.52 3.79
C GLN A 124 0.58 -8.86 4.54
N ASN A 125 -0.36 -7.92 4.65
CA ASN A 125 -1.64 -8.14 5.32
C ASN A 125 -2.78 -8.54 4.36
N LEU A 126 -2.55 -8.45 3.05
CA LEU A 126 -3.63 -8.54 2.05
C LEU A 126 -3.39 -9.65 1.02
N VAL A 127 -2.14 -10.02 0.74
CA VAL A 127 -1.82 -10.98 -0.34
C VAL A 127 -2.45 -12.36 -0.15
N GLU A 128 -2.57 -12.84 1.08
CA GLU A 128 -3.22 -14.14 1.37
C GLU A 128 -4.72 -14.15 1.04
N HIS A 129 -5.31 -12.95 0.89
CA HIS A 129 -6.73 -12.78 0.63
C HIS A 129 -7.05 -12.46 -0.83
N VAL A 130 -6.04 -12.38 -1.70
CA VAL A 130 -6.23 -12.14 -3.14
C VAL A 130 -6.61 -13.45 -3.82
N GLU A 131 -7.79 -13.50 -4.43
CA GLU A 131 -8.31 -14.72 -5.06
C GLU A 131 -7.75 -14.93 -6.48
N THR A 132 -7.52 -13.84 -7.20
CA THR A 132 -7.01 -13.84 -8.57
C THR A 132 -5.52 -14.17 -8.57
N PRO A 133 -5.04 -15.07 -9.47
CA PRO A 133 -3.63 -15.44 -9.50
C PRO A 133 -2.68 -14.23 -9.60
N LEU A 134 -1.89 -14.04 -8.55
CA LEU A 134 -0.97 -12.93 -8.39
C LEU A 134 0.48 -13.42 -8.40
N PHE A 135 1.30 -12.83 -9.27
CA PHE A 135 2.75 -13.01 -9.25
C PHE A 135 3.40 -11.81 -8.59
N LEU A 136 4.24 -12.07 -7.59
CA LEU A 136 5.02 -11.07 -6.88
C LEU A 136 6.47 -11.14 -7.36
N LEU A 137 6.97 -10.03 -7.90
CA LEU A 137 8.37 -9.87 -8.27
C LEU A 137 8.92 -8.69 -7.47
N ASN A 138 9.77 -8.96 -6.49
CA ASN A 138 10.41 -7.94 -5.68
C ASN A 138 11.90 -8.25 -5.54
N ALA A 139 12.73 -7.21 -5.52
CA ALA A 139 14.12 -7.37 -5.13
C ALA A 139 14.20 -7.70 -3.63
N ALA A 140 15.12 -8.58 -3.26
CA ALA A 140 15.35 -8.93 -1.85
C ALA A 140 15.73 -7.69 -1.01
N TYR A 141 16.46 -6.75 -1.60
CA TYR A 141 16.79 -5.45 -1.02
C TYR A 141 16.27 -4.36 -1.95
N ASP A 142 15.00 -4.00 -1.78
CA ASP A 142 14.40 -2.93 -2.57
C ASP A 142 15.02 -1.58 -2.19
N VAL A 143 15.67 -0.95 -3.16
CA VAL A 143 16.43 0.30 -2.94
C VAL A 143 15.52 1.43 -2.44
N TRP A 144 14.26 1.47 -2.89
CA TRP A 144 13.32 2.49 -2.44
C TRP A 144 12.90 2.23 -0.99
N GLN A 145 12.64 0.97 -0.62
CA GLN A 145 12.38 0.59 0.77
C GLN A 145 13.56 1.01 1.67
N VAL A 146 14.80 0.72 1.28
CA VAL A 146 15.97 1.11 2.09
C VAL A 146 16.09 2.64 2.21
N ARG A 147 16.00 3.36 1.10
CA ARG A 147 16.27 4.81 1.06
C ARG A 147 15.14 5.66 1.64
N SER A 148 13.90 5.31 1.34
CA SER A 148 12.72 6.14 1.63
C SER A 148 11.96 5.68 2.88
N SER A 149 12.04 4.38 3.22
CA SER A 149 11.37 3.83 4.39
C SER A 149 12.33 3.59 5.55
N LEU A 150 13.39 2.81 5.34
CA LEU A 150 14.22 2.30 6.44
C LEU A 150 15.24 3.33 6.94
N ALA A 151 15.86 4.08 6.05
CA ALA A 151 16.85 5.09 6.40
C ALA A 151 16.61 6.46 5.71
N PRO A 152 15.40 7.03 5.77
CA PRO A 152 15.16 8.39 5.28
C PRO A 152 15.98 9.41 6.07
N ALA A 153 16.19 10.60 5.50
CA ALA A 153 16.97 11.65 6.15
C ALA A 153 16.42 12.07 7.53
N THR A 154 15.12 11.90 7.76
CA THR A 154 14.47 12.16 9.05
C THR A 154 14.81 11.11 10.11
N ALA A 155 15.09 9.86 9.72
CA ALA A 155 15.48 8.77 10.61
C ALA A 155 17.01 8.62 10.75
N ASP A 156 17.78 9.13 9.78
CA ASP A 156 19.25 9.14 9.79
C ASP A 156 19.81 10.57 9.66
N PRO A 157 19.58 11.44 10.67
CA PRO A 157 19.98 12.85 10.59
C PRO A 157 21.49 13.05 10.57
N LEU A 158 22.26 12.09 11.10
CA LEU A 158 23.73 12.10 11.10
C LEU A 158 24.32 11.51 9.81
N GLY A 159 23.50 10.95 8.91
CA GLY A 159 23.95 10.41 7.63
C GLY A 159 24.76 9.13 7.72
N SER A 160 24.63 8.38 8.81
CA SER A 160 25.35 7.12 9.04
C SER A 160 25.03 6.04 7.99
N TRP A 161 23.89 6.14 7.30
CA TRP A 161 23.47 5.24 6.23
C TRP A 161 23.72 5.79 4.82
N ASN A 162 24.30 6.98 4.66
CA ASN A 162 24.42 7.63 3.36
C ASN A 162 25.26 6.82 2.35
N ASP A 163 26.39 6.27 2.79
CA ASP A 163 27.26 5.45 1.93
C ASP A 163 26.55 4.16 1.54
N CYS A 164 26.00 3.43 2.52
CA CYS A 164 25.22 2.20 2.30
C CYS A 164 24.01 2.40 1.36
N LYS A 165 23.27 3.51 1.50
CA LYS A 165 22.13 3.84 0.61
C LYS A 165 22.56 4.16 -0.82
N SER A 166 23.73 4.78 -0.98
CA SER A 166 24.25 5.20 -2.29
C SER A 166 24.95 4.05 -3.01
N ASN A 167 25.64 3.20 -2.26
CA ASN A 167 26.30 1.99 -2.71
C ASN A 167 26.16 0.91 -1.63
N HIS A 168 25.32 -0.10 -1.89
CA HIS A 168 25.07 -1.19 -0.93
C HIS A 168 26.32 -2.03 -0.61
N ALA A 169 27.38 -1.92 -1.42
CA ALA A 169 28.67 -2.54 -1.10
C ALA A 169 29.40 -1.86 0.07
N GLU A 170 29.05 -0.61 0.41
CA GLU A 170 29.63 0.17 1.52
C GLU A 170 28.87 -0.01 2.84
N CYS A 171 27.85 -0.88 2.88
CA CYS A 171 27.16 -1.18 4.12
C CYS A 171 28.09 -1.90 5.10
N ASN A 172 28.19 -1.41 6.33
CA ASN A 172 28.94 -2.08 7.39
C ASN A 172 28.15 -3.30 7.93
N SER A 173 28.79 -4.10 8.77
CA SER A 173 28.20 -5.34 9.29
C SER A 173 26.88 -5.14 10.05
N SER A 174 26.73 -4.06 10.83
CA SER A 174 25.47 -3.81 11.56
C SER A 174 24.35 -3.35 10.65
N GLN A 175 24.66 -2.56 9.61
CA GLN A 175 23.71 -2.17 8.56
C GLN A 175 23.22 -3.39 7.78
N ILE A 176 24.12 -4.29 7.39
CA ILE A 176 23.77 -5.54 6.72
C ILE A 176 22.85 -6.40 7.60
N GLN A 177 23.19 -6.57 8.88
CA GLN A 177 22.37 -7.34 9.82
C GLN A 177 20.97 -6.73 9.98
N PHE A 178 20.87 -5.41 10.05
CA PHE A 178 19.57 -4.73 10.10
C PHE A 178 18.75 -5.00 8.83
N LEU A 179 19.34 -4.85 7.64
CA LEU A 179 18.65 -5.11 6.38
C LEU A 179 18.21 -6.57 6.26
N GLN A 180 19.08 -7.52 6.61
CA GLN A 180 18.76 -8.94 6.64
C GLN A 180 17.60 -9.23 7.58
N GLY A 181 17.60 -8.65 8.79
CA GLY A 181 16.51 -8.83 9.74
C GLY A 181 15.16 -8.33 9.22
N VAL A 182 15.14 -7.20 8.48
CA VAL A 182 13.92 -6.67 7.86
C VAL A 182 13.42 -7.57 6.73
N PHE A 183 14.33 -7.99 5.85
CA PHE A 183 13.95 -8.72 4.62
C PHE A 183 13.87 -10.23 4.79
N GLN A 184 14.22 -10.78 5.94
CA GLN A 184 14.09 -12.21 6.21
C GLN A 184 12.64 -12.71 6.05
N SER A 185 11.66 -11.85 6.30
CA SER A 185 10.24 -12.13 6.11
C SER A 185 9.81 -12.24 4.64
N LEU A 186 10.61 -11.78 3.68
CA LEU A 186 10.33 -11.91 2.23
C LEU A 186 10.94 -13.16 1.61
N LEU A 187 11.73 -13.94 2.36
CA LEU A 187 12.48 -15.10 1.86
C LEU A 187 11.74 -16.44 2.08
N VAL A 188 10.41 -16.43 2.22
CA VAL A 188 9.58 -17.64 2.33
C VAL A 188 8.85 -17.90 1.03
#